data_AF-A0A2L2WQA4-F1
#
_entry.id   AF-A0A2L2WQA4-F1
#
_cell.length_a   1.000
_cell.length_b   1.000
_cell.length_c   1.000
_cell.angle_alpha   90.00
_cell.angle_beta   90.00
_cell.angle_gamma   90.00
#
_symmetry.space_group_name_H-M   'P 1'
#
loop_
_entity.id
_entity.type
_entity.pdbx_description
1 polymer ?
#
loop_
_entity_poly.entity_id
_entity_poly.type
_entity_poly.pdbx_seq_one_letter_code
_entity_poly.pdbx_strand_id
1 'polypeptide(L)'
;MNQNVNRPTEFDLLSNGKYNVTSWQDTPDSVALGQGFITPYGSSQAGEDWVELIANYIVKDDNTWSRMIGAAGYEWEVVDYDADKFDAAVRRGANRDTLGYYVKDGATSGGKATSYKIQRKKISRDANNSAVLDENGQPTFLDNDGVNGRALILQKLNMTREWLKTNFNYDLDAMRDGVQKRQWVTDENGNYVLDANGNYINKLTYRRPDGTTVMEDLLNGIDKFKELQK
;
A
#
# COMPACT_ATOMS: atom_id res chain seq x y z
N MET A 1 -9.28 2.61 -20.68
CA MET A 1 -8.45 1.75 -21.57
C MET A 1 -8.93 0.30 -21.64
N ASN A 2 -9.62 -0.24 -20.62
CA ASN A 2 -10.11 -1.63 -20.62
C ASN A 2 -11.37 -1.91 -21.48
N GLN A 3 -11.98 -0.89 -22.08
CA GLN A 3 -13.19 -1.05 -22.91
C GLN A 3 -12.87 -1.42 -24.38
N ASN A 4 -11.67 -1.10 -24.86
CA ASN A 4 -11.32 -1.25 -26.29
C ASN A 4 -10.36 -2.42 -26.57
N VAL A 5 -9.69 -2.96 -25.55
CA VAL A 5 -8.79 -4.11 -25.65
C VAL A 5 -9.14 -5.06 -24.52
N ASN A 6 -9.48 -6.30 -24.87
CA ASN A 6 -9.80 -7.32 -23.87
C ASN A 6 -8.57 -7.62 -23.02
N ARG A 7 -8.76 -7.59 -21.71
CA ARG A 7 -7.77 -8.05 -20.72
C ARG A 7 -7.65 -9.58 -20.75
N PRO A 8 -6.50 -10.14 -20.34
CA PRO A 8 -6.32 -11.59 -20.30
C PRO A 8 -7.33 -12.22 -19.34
N THR A 9 -8.08 -13.23 -19.81
CA THR A 9 -9.04 -13.97 -18.95
C THR A 9 -8.33 -14.74 -17.84
N GLU A 10 -7.06 -15.11 -18.03
CA GLU A 10 -6.20 -15.70 -17.01
C GLU A 10 -6.05 -14.82 -15.77
N PHE A 11 -6.10 -13.49 -15.93
CA PHE A 11 -6.04 -12.56 -14.80
C PHE A 11 -7.26 -12.71 -13.90
N ASP A 12 -8.44 -12.91 -14.49
CA ASP A 12 -9.68 -13.12 -13.74
C ASP A 12 -9.65 -14.43 -12.95
N LEU A 13 -8.94 -15.44 -13.47
CA LEU A 13 -8.79 -16.75 -12.83
C LEU A 13 -7.87 -16.71 -11.60
N LEU A 14 -6.87 -15.81 -11.57
CA LEU A 14 -5.90 -15.73 -10.46
C LEU A 14 -6.50 -15.35 -9.11
N SER A 15 -7.63 -14.63 -9.11
CA SER A 15 -8.32 -14.22 -7.88
C SER A 15 -9.78 -14.65 -7.87
N ASN A 16 -10.11 -15.65 -8.67
CA ASN A 16 -11.45 -16.22 -8.75
C ASN A 16 -11.90 -16.74 -7.38
N GLY A 17 -13.10 -16.37 -6.97
CA GLY A 17 -13.68 -16.71 -5.67
C GLY A 17 -13.23 -15.84 -4.49
N LYS A 18 -12.28 -14.93 -4.66
CA LYS A 18 -11.79 -14.02 -3.60
C LYS A 18 -12.31 -12.58 -3.73
N TYR A 19 -13.00 -12.27 -4.82
CA TYR A 19 -13.62 -10.96 -5.01
C TYR A 19 -14.76 -10.72 -4.03
N ASN A 20 -14.70 -9.58 -3.34
CA ASN A 20 -15.71 -9.14 -2.39
C ASN A 20 -16.52 -7.97 -2.98
N VAL A 21 -17.60 -8.28 -3.68
CA VAL A 21 -18.41 -7.26 -4.37
C VAL A 21 -19.17 -6.36 -3.40
N THR A 22 -19.54 -6.86 -2.21
CA THR A 22 -20.52 -6.19 -1.33
C THR A 22 -19.89 -5.48 -0.14
N SER A 23 -18.78 -5.99 0.40
CA SER A 23 -18.20 -5.53 1.66
C SER A 23 -16.72 -5.20 1.55
N TRP A 24 -16.22 -4.92 0.35
CA TRP A 24 -14.82 -4.51 0.14
C TRP A 24 -14.44 -3.26 0.95
N GLN A 25 -15.40 -2.36 1.21
CA GLN A 25 -15.18 -1.14 2.01
C GLN A 25 -14.82 -1.45 3.47
N ASP A 26 -15.28 -2.58 3.99
CA ASP A 26 -14.99 -3.02 5.35
C ASP A 26 -13.72 -3.85 5.45
N THR A 27 -13.14 -4.26 4.31
CA THR A 27 -11.90 -5.03 4.26
C THR A 27 -10.71 -4.09 4.48
N PRO A 28 -9.88 -4.32 5.50
CA PRO A 28 -8.69 -3.51 5.71
C PRO A 28 -7.64 -3.74 4.61
N ASP A 29 -6.86 -2.70 4.29
CA ASP A 29 -5.82 -2.72 3.25
C ASP A 29 -4.86 -3.90 3.38
N SER A 30 -4.42 -4.22 4.60
CA SER A 30 -3.45 -5.27 4.84
C SER A 30 -4.02 -6.67 4.55
N VAL A 31 -5.30 -6.87 4.83
CA VAL A 31 -6.02 -8.11 4.50
C VAL A 31 -6.18 -8.26 2.99
N ALA A 32 -6.55 -7.18 2.30
CA ALA A 32 -6.63 -7.17 0.84
C ALA A 32 -5.26 -7.51 0.21
N LEU A 33 -4.18 -6.93 0.74
CA LEU A 33 -2.81 -7.22 0.30
C LEU A 33 -2.42 -8.68 0.48
N GLY A 34 -2.70 -9.28 1.64
CA GLY A 34 -2.44 -10.70 1.89
C GLY A 34 -3.21 -11.62 0.92
N GLN A 35 -4.41 -11.21 0.50
CA GLN A 35 -5.23 -11.96 -0.46
C GLN A 35 -4.78 -11.79 -1.92
N GLY A 36 -3.81 -10.92 -2.19
CA GLY A 36 -3.29 -10.65 -3.53
C GLY A 36 -3.98 -9.49 -4.26
N PHE A 37 -4.66 -8.61 -3.53
CA PHE A 37 -5.24 -7.36 -4.05
C PHE A 37 -4.42 -6.15 -3.58
N ILE A 38 -4.11 -5.22 -4.48
CA ILE A 38 -3.27 -4.07 -4.12
C ILE A 38 -3.98 -3.04 -3.22
N THR A 39 -5.31 -2.98 -3.31
CA THR A 39 -6.20 -2.15 -2.51
C THR A 39 -7.50 -2.91 -2.23
N PRO A 40 -8.26 -2.56 -1.17
CA PRO A 40 -9.58 -3.12 -0.96
C PRO A 40 -10.52 -2.88 -2.14
N TYR A 41 -10.40 -1.73 -2.80
CA TYR A 41 -11.20 -1.43 -3.99
C TYR A 41 -10.90 -2.39 -5.15
N GLY A 42 -9.64 -2.80 -5.33
CA GLY A 42 -9.27 -3.84 -6.29
C GLY A 42 -9.94 -5.19 -6.02
N SER A 43 -10.27 -5.51 -4.77
CA SER A 43 -11.02 -6.74 -4.44
C SER A 43 -12.50 -6.71 -4.86
N SER A 44 -13.03 -5.58 -5.28
CA SER A 44 -14.45 -5.47 -5.64
C SER A 44 -14.78 -6.24 -6.91
N GLN A 45 -13.99 -6.08 -7.97
CA GLN A 45 -14.17 -6.73 -9.27
C GLN A 45 -12.83 -6.85 -9.99
N ALA A 46 -12.69 -7.84 -10.86
CA ALA A 46 -11.45 -8.06 -11.58
C ALA A 46 -11.05 -6.90 -12.50
N GLY A 47 -12.04 -6.15 -13.03
CA GLY A 47 -11.79 -4.94 -13.81
C GLY A 47 -11.12 -3.84 -12.98
N GLU A 48 -11.55 -3.67 -11.73
CA GLU A 48 -10.99 -2.69 -10.79
C GLU A 48 -9.61 -3.13 -10.31
N ASP A 49 -9.42 -4.42 -9.99
CA ASP A 49 -8.11 -4.97 -9.61
C ASP A 49 -7.02 -4.64 -10.64
N TRP A 50 -7.35 -4.79 -11.92
CA TRP A 50 -6.43 -4.46 -13.02
C TRP A 50 -6.04 -2.97 -13.04
N VAL A 51 -7.03 -2.08 -12.94
CA VAL A 51 -6.81 -0.64 -13.01
C VAL A 51 -6.08 -0.15 -11.75
N GLU A 52 -6.47 -0.65 -10.58
CA GLU A 52 -5.84 -0.35 -9.30
C GLU A 52 -4.39 -0.81 -9.28
N LEU A 53 -4.07 -1.99 -9.80
CA LEU A 53 -2.69 -2.46 -9.88
C LEU A 53 -1.82 -1.52 -10.71
N ILE A 54 -2.31 -1.11 -11.89
CA ILE A 54 -1.61 -0.15 -12.76
C ILE A 54 -1.43 1.18 -12.03
N ALA A 55 -2.52 1.77 -11.53
CA ALA A 55 -2.50 3.09 -10.92
C ALA A 55 -1.58 3.14 -9.69
N ASN A 56 -1.69 2.16 -8.79
CA ASN A 56 -0.86 2.09 -7.60
C ASN A 56 0.62 1.79 -7.94
N TYR A 57 0.90 0.96 -8.95
CA TYR A 57 2.27 0.70 -9.38
C TYR A 57 2.96 1.93 -9.96
N ILE A 58 2.23 2.81 -10.65
CA ILE A 58 2.84 4.01 -11.24
C ILE A 58 3.06 5.10 -10.18
N VAL A 59 2.08 5.27 -9.29
CA VAL A 59 2.03 6.40 -8.34
C VAL A 59 2.87 6.14 -7.10
N LYS A 60 2.91 4.90 -6.58
CA LYS A 60 3.60 4.61 -5.32
C LYS A 60 5.11 4.51 -5.52
N ASP A 61 5.86 5.13 -4.61
CA ASP A 61 7.30 5.06 -4.55
C ASP A 61 7.81 3.63 -4.25
N ASP A 62 9.09 3.38 -4.50
CA ASP A 62 9.69 2.04 -4.38
C ASP A 62 9.73 1.54 -2.93
N ASN A 63 9.86 2.44 -1.94
CA ASN A 63 9.84 2.07 -0.53
C ASN A 63 8.44 1.64 -0.10
N THR A 64 7.43 2.45 -0.42
CA THR A 64 6.03 2.13 -0.14
C THR A 64 5.60 0.85 -0.86
N TRP A 65 5.97 0.71 -2.13
CA TRP A 65 5.69 -0.51 -2.90
C TRP A 65 6.34 -1.74 -2.26
N SER A 66 7.64 -1.67 -1.93
CA SER A 66 8.35 -2.77 -1.29
C SER A 66 7.75 -3.15 0.06
N ARG A 67 7.30 -2.16 0.84
CA ARG A 67 6.59 -2.40 2.11
C ARG A 67 5.23 -3.07 1.89
N MET A 68 4.48 -2.67 0.86
CA MET A 68 3.20 -3.31 0.51
C MET A 68 3.40 -4.75 0.05
N ILE A 69 4.38 -5.01 -0.81
CA ILE A 69 4.73 -6.37 -1.27
C ILE A 69 5.25 -7.24 -0.11
N GLY A 70 6.01 -6.64 0.82
CA GLY A 70 6.40 -7.30 2.06
C GLY A 70 5.20 -7.67 2.92
N ALA A 71 4.25 -6.75 3.11
CA ALA A 71 3.02 -7.00 3.86
C ALA A 71 2.11 -8.05 3.18
N ALA A 72 2.05 -8.07 1.85
CA ALA A 72 1.30 -9.05 1.06
C ALA A 72 1.88 -10.47 1.15
N GLY A 73 3.10 -10.64 1.65
CA GLY A 73 3.70 -11.95 1.90
C GLY A 73 3.21 -12.62 3.19
N TYR A 74 2.37 -11.95 3.98
CA TYR A 74 1.84 -12.48 5.24
C TYR A 74 0.32 -12.61 5.16
N GLU A 75 -0.22 -13.62 5.84
CA GLU A 75 -1.65 -13.72 6.11
C GLU A 75 -2.04 -12.69 7.19
N TRP A 76 -3.17 -12.03 7.01
CA TRP A 76 -3.69 -11.03 7.95
C TRP A 76 -5.06 -11.45 8.48
N GLU A 77 -5.31 -11.15 9.75
CA GLU A 77 -6.58 -11.40 10.41
C GLU A 77 -7.16 -10.12 11.02
N VAL A 78 -8.49 -10.06 11.08
CA VAL A 78 -9.23 -9.02 11.81
C VAL A 78 -9.80 -9.67 13.07
N VAL A 79 -9.44 -9.13 14.23
CA VAL A 79 -9.92 -9.63 15.53
C VAL A 79 -10.51 -8.52 16.37
N ASP A 80 -11.49 -8.86 17.21
CA ASP A 80 -12.00 -7.97 18.24
C ASP A 80 -11.08 -8.02 19.46
N TYR A 81 -10.61 -6.86 19.90
CA TYR A 81 -9.69 -6.72 21.03
C TYR A 81 -10.20 -5.66 22.01
N ASP A 82 -9.95 -5.86 23.29
CA ASP A 82 -10.39 -4.93 24.35
C ASP A 82 -9.72 -3.55 24.19
N ALA A 83 -10.51 -2.49 24.15
CA ALA A 83 -10.03 -1.13 23.86
C ALA A 83 -9.01 -0.63 24.88
N ASP A 84 -9.29 -0.82 26.18
CA ASP A 84 -8.43 -0.35 27.26
C ASP A 84 -7.10 -1.14 27.29
N LYS A 85 -7.15 -2.45 27.01
CA LYS A 85 -5.94 -3.29 26.88
C LYS A 85 -5.11 -2.93 25.65
N PHE A 86 -5.75 -2.63 24.52
CA PHE A 86 -5.05 -2.22 23.30
C PHE A 86 -4.27 -0.92 23.54
N ASP A 87 -4.94 0.09 24.07
CA ASP A 87 -4.33 1.37 24.40
C ASP A 87 -3.18 1.22 25.41
N ALA A 88 -3.37 0.38 26.43
CA ALA A 88 -2.31 0.09 27.39
C ALA A 88 -1.10 -0.60 26.73
N ALA A 89 -1.31 -1.52 25.80
CA ALA A 89 -0.24 -2.19 25.07
C ALA A 89 0.51 -1.25 24.12
N VAL A 90 -0.21 -0.36 23.42
CA VAL A 90 0.38 0.67 22.56
C VAL A 90 1.25 1.62 23.40
N ARG A 91 0.77 2.07 24.57
CA ARG A 91 1.55 2.94 25.48
C ARG A 91 2.81 2.26 26.02
N ARG A 92 2.80 0.94 26.17
CA ARG A 92 3.97 0.14 26.60
C ARG A 92 4.97 -0.13 25.47
N GLY A 93 4.69 0.31 24.24
CA GLY A 93 5.55 0.06 23.09
C GLY A 93 5.53 -1.40 22.62
N ALA A 94 4.40 -2.10 22.79
CA ALA A 94 4.25 -3.47 22.31
C ALA A 94 4.48 -3.55 20.78
N ASN A 95 5.05 -4.66 20.33
CA ASN A 95 5.31 -4.87 18.91
C ASN A 95 4.00 -4.86 18.11
N ARG A 96 3.84 -3.84 17.26
CA ARG A 96 2.63 -3.61 16.44
C ARG A 96 2.35 -4.75 15.48
N ASP A 97 3.36 -5.49 15.05
CA ASP A 97 3.17 -6.63 14.16
C ASP A 97 2.45 -7.80 14.85
N THR A 98 2.61 -7.92 16.17
CA THR A 98 1.91 -8.94 16.99
C THR A 98 0.61 -8.45 17.63
N LEU A 99 0.57 -7.17 18.01
CA LEU A 99 -0.59 -6.55 18.64
C LEU A 99 -1.65 -6.28 17.57
N GLY A 100 -1.27 -5.61 16.49
CA GLY A 100 -2.14 -5.16 15.43
C GLY A 100 -2.25 -3.64 15.30
N TYR A 101 -3.03 -3.23 14.32
CA TYR A 101 -3.35 -1.85 13.99
C TYR A 101 -4.86 -1.67 14.16
N TYR A 102 -5.26 -0.60 14.84
CA TYR A 102 -6.65 -0.21 14.98
C TYR A 102 -7.28 0.01 13.59
N VAL A 103 -8.48 -0.53 13.38
CA VAL A 103 -9.29 -0.33 12.17
C VAL A 103 -10.50 0.53 12.48
N LYS A 104 -11.35 0.06 13.40
CA LYS A 104 -12.59 0.74 13.79
C LYS A 104 -13.06 0.31 15.17
N ASP A 105 -13.99 1.07 15.73
CA ASP A 105 -14.69 0.69 16.95
C ASP A 105 -15.50 -0.59 16.74
N GLY A 106 -15.41 -1.48 17.72
CA GLY A 106 -16.18 -2.71 17.81
C GLY A 106 -17.45 -2.49 18.64
N ALA A 107 -17.56 -3.20 19.75
CA ALA A 107 -18.67 -3.04 20.67
C ALA A 107 -18.58 -1.69 21.40
N THR A 108 -19.72 -1.04 21.57
CA THR A 108 -19.83 0.20 22.35
C THR A 108 -20.78 -0.02 23.53
N SER A 109 -20.49 0.65 24.64
CA SER A 109 -21.36 0.70 25.82
C SER A 109 -21.36 2.12 26.36
N GLY A 110 -22.56 2.71 26.53
CA GLY A 110 -22.71 4.08 27.02
C GLY A 110 -22.03 5.16 26.17
N GLY A 111 -21.89 4.92 24.85
CA GLY A 111 -21.20 5.85 23.93
C GLY A 111 -19.67 5.75 23.93
N LYS A 112 -19.07 4.81 24.69
CA LYS A 112 -17.64 4.50 24.64
C LYS A 112 -17.42 3.14 23.99
N ALA A 113 -16.42 3.03 23.11
CA ALA A 113 -15.96 1.74 22.58
C ALA A 113 -15.34 0.89 23.71
N THR A 114 -15.87 -0.32 23.89
CA THR A 114 -15.36 -1.33 24.82
C THR A 114 -14.42 -2.31 24.10
N SER A 115 -14.58 -2.49 22.79
CA SER A 115 -13.65 -3.23 21.96
C SER A 115 -13.30 -2.48 20.68
N TYR A 116 -12.12 -2.77 20.14
CA TYR A 116 -11.64 -2.33 18.85
C TYR A 116 -11.51 -3.50 17.90
N LYS A 117 -11.90 -3.29 16.65
CA LYS A 117 -11.50 -4.16 15.55
C LYS A 117 -10.08 -3.80 15.17
N ILE A 118 -9.18 -4.76 15.33
CA ILE A 118 -7.77 -4.60 15.00
C ILE A 118 -7.41 -5.55 13.86
N GLN A 119 -6.58 -5.08 12.94
CA GLN A 119 -5.95 -5.90 11.91
C GLN A 119 -4.54 -6.27 12.36
N ARG A 120 -4.12 -7.52 12.20
CA ARG A 120 -2.76 -7.94 12.53
C ARG A 120 -2.31 -9.08 11.63
N LYS A 121 -0.99 -9.29 11.56
CA LYS A 121 -0.43 -10.48 10.91
C LYS A 121 -0.85 -11.71 11.70
N LYS A 122 -1.25 -12.77 11.01
CA LYS A 122 -1.65 -14.02 11.65
C LYS A 122 -0.41 -14.73 12.18
N ILE A 123 -0.41 -14.99 13.49
CA ILE A 123 0.72 -15.57 14.21
C ILE A 123 0.25 -16.74 15.06
N SER A 124 1.15 -17.69 15.33
CA SER A 124 0.93 -18.75 16.30
C SER A 124 0.87 -18.16 17.70
N ARG A 125 -0.11 -18.61 18.51
CA ARG A 125 -0.32 -18.14 19.88
C ARG A 125 -0.35 -19.32 20.85
N ASP A 126 0.18 -19.08 22.05
CA ASP A 126 0.13 -20.04 23.15
C ASP A 126 -1.25 -20.05 23.84
N ALA A 127 -1.42 -20.94 24.82
CA ALA A 127 -2.66 -21.06 25.60
C ALA A 127 -3.04 -19.79 26.39
N ASN A 128 -2.11 -18.84 26.55
CA ASN A 128 -2.32 -17.55 27.20
C ASN A 128 -2.53 -16.42 26.18
N ASN A 129 -2.77 -16.75 24.91
CA ASN A 129 -2.99 -15.82 23.81
C ASN A 129 -1.78 -14.90 23.51
N SER A 130 -0.59 -15.27 23.99
CA SER A 130 0.66 -14.58 23.70
C SER A 130 1.30 -15.14 22.43
N ALA A 131 2.06 -14.30 21.72
CA ALA A 131 2.73 -14.71 20.48
C ALA A 131 3.77 -15.80 20.77
N VAL A 132 3.70 -16.93 20.05
CA VAL A 132 4.78 -17.92 20.05
C VAL A 132 5.94 -17.33 19.27
N LEU A 133 7.08 -17.17 19.93
CA LEU A 133 8.29 -16.63 19.35
C LEU A 133 9.17 -17.78 18.83
N ASP A 134 9.79 -17.58 17.67
CA ASP A 134 10.83 -18.45 17.12
C ASP A 134 12.18 -18.25 17.85
N GLU A 135 13.20 -19.01 17.45
CA GLU A 135 14.56 -18.94 18.01
C GLU A 135 15.20 -17.54 17.91
N ASN A 136 14.69 -16.66 17.04
CA ASN A 136 15.17 -15.30 16.83
C ASN A 136 14.33 -14.25 17.58
N GLY A 137 13.37 -14.68 18.41
CA GLY A 137 12.46 -13.78 19.13
C GLY A 137 11.45 -13.09 18.22
N GLN A 138 11.24 -13.58 17.00
CA GLN A 138 10.19 -13.10 16.09
C GLN A 138 8.94 -13.98 16.23
N PRO A 139 7.73 -13.42 16.10
CA PRO A 139 6.51 -14.23 16.15
C PRO A 139 6.46 -15.21 14.97
N THR A 140 6.12 -16.47 15.23
CA THR A 140 5.90 -17.46 14.16
C THR A 140 4.64 -17.09 13.38
N PHE A 141 4.80 -16.61 12.14
CA PHE A 141 3.68 -16.30 11.25
C PHE A 141 3.03 -17.59 10.74
N LEU A 142 1.69 -17.62 10.72
CA LEU A 142 0.93 -18.73 10.15
C LEU A 142 0.52 -18.36 8.72
N ASP A 143 0.57 -19.35 7.82
CA ASP A 143 0.05 -19.30 6.45
C ASP A 143 -0.94 -20.46 6.30
N ASN A 144 -2.17 -20.26 6.79
CA ASN A 144 -3.22 -21.26 6.82
C ASN A 144 -4.09 -21.22 5.56
N ASP A 145 -4.11 -20.09 4.85
CA ASP A 145 -4.89 -19.92 3.63
C ASP A 145 -4.14 -20.43 2.39
N GLY A 146 -2.82 -20.65 2.48
CA GLY A 146 -1.97 -21.08 1.37
C GLY A 146 -1.87 -20.00 0.27
N VAL A 147 -2.20 -18.75 0.61
CA VAL A 147 -2.26 -17.64 -0.33
C VAL A 147 -1.01 -16.81 -0.21
N ASN A 148 -0.11 -16.97 -1.17
CA ASN A 148 1.02 -16.06 -1.29
C ASN A 148 0.58 -14.79 -2.05
N GLY A 149 -0.02 -13.83 -1.33
CA GLY A 149 -0.49 -12.55 -1.89
C GLY A 149 0.61 -11.81 -2.66
N ARG A 150 1.85 -11.84 -2.16
CA ARG A 150 3.03 -11.31 -2.86
C ARG A 150 3.23 -11.95 -4.23
N ALA A 151 3.25 -13.28 -4.31
CA ALA A 151 3.45 -13.99 -5.57
C ALA A 151 2.31 -13.69 -6.56
N LEU A 152 1.06 -13.62 -6.08
CA LEU A 152 -0.09 -13.26 -6.88
C LEU A 152 0.01 -11.85 -7.45
N ILE A 153 0.36 -10.85 -6.63
CA ILE A 153 0.53 -9.46 -7.09
C ILE A 153 1.64 -9.35 -8.13
N LEU A 154 2.77 -10.03 -7.92
CA LEU A 154 3.88 -10.01 -8.89
C LEU A 154 3.51 -10.69 -10.21
N GLN A 155 2.78 -11.81 -10.16
CA GLN A 155 2.29 -12.48 -11.36
C GLN A 155 1.32 -11.59 -12.13
N LYS A 156 0.35 -10.99 -11.43
CA LYS A 156 -0.59 -10.02 -11.99
C LYS A 156 0.14 -8.84 -12.65
N LEU A 157 1.14 -8.28 -11.98
CA LEU A 157 1.93 -7.15 -12.49
C LEU A 157 2.67 -7.54 -13.77
N ASN A 158 3.22 -8.75 -13.83
CA ASN A 158 3.92 -9.23 -15.03
C ASN A 158 2.96 -9.34 -16.23
N MET A 159 1.77 -9.91 -16.01
CA MET A 159 0.73 -9.99 -17.05
C MET A 159 0.30 -8.60 -17.54
N THR A 160 0.17 -7.64 -16.62
CA THR A 160 -0.16 -6.26 -16.95
C THR A 160 0.94 -5.57 -17.76
N ARG A 161 2.21 -5.79 -17.41
CA ARG A 161 3.36 -5.27 -18.15
C ARG A 161 3.38 -5.81 -19.58
N GLU A 162 3.21 -7.12 -19.75
CA GLU A 162 3.20 -7.76 -21.07
C GLU A 162 2.01 -7.28 -21.92
N TRP A 163 0.83 -7.14 -21.32
CA TRP A 163 -0.36 -6.66 -22.02
C TRP A 163 -0.21 -5.20 -22.50
N LEU A 164 0.31 -4.30 -21.65
CA LEU A 164 0.54 -2.90 -22.03
C LEU A 164 1.57 -2.77 -23.15
N LYS A 165 2.64 -3.56 -23.07
CA LYS A 165 3.70 -3.58 -24.09
C LYS A 165 3.19 -4.14 -25.41
N THR A 166 2.43 -5.23 -25.38
CA THR A 166 1.95 -5.91 -26.60
C THR A 166 0.87 -5.11 -27.31
N ASN A 167 -0.10 -4.55 -26.58
CA ASN A 167 -1.27 -3.90 -27.18
C ASN A 167 -1.05 -2.42 -27.47
N PHE A 168 -0.24 -1.73 -26.67
CA PHE A 168 -0.08 -0.28 -26.78
C PHE A 168 1.38 0.15 -26.99
N ASN A 169 2.33 -0.79 -27.05
CA ASN A 169 3.76 -0.49 -27.11
C ASN A 169 4.23 0.45 -26.00
N TYR A 170 3.57 0.39 -24.83
CA TYR A 170 3.91 1.19 -23.67
C TYR A 170 4.70 0.37 -22.66
N ASP A 171 5.78 0.97 -22.16
CA ASP A 171 6.58 0.42 -21.08
C ASP A 171 6.10 1.00 -19.74
N LEU A 172 5.51 0.12 -18.91
CA LEU A 172 4.97 0.47 -17.61
C LEU A 172 6.06 0.94 -16.63
N ASP A 173 7.26 0.35 -16.71
CA ASP A 173 8.37 0.72 -15.83
C ASP A 173 8.95 2.07 -16.24
N ALA A 174 9.08 2.33 -17.54
CA ALA A 174 9.48 3.65 -18.03
C ALA A 174 8.48 4.75 -17.63
N MET A 175 7.18 4.42 -17.62
CA MET A 175 6.15 5.35 -17.17
C MET A 175 6.23 5.61 -15.66
N ARG A 176 6.45 4.55 -14.85
CA ARG A 176 6.73 4.68 -13.41
C ARG A 176 7.92 5.61 -13.21
N ASP A 177 9.06 5.35 -13.83
CA ASP A 177 10.25 6.21 -13.74
C ASP A 177 9.97 7.67 -14.09
N GLY A 178 9.21 7.91 -15.15
CA GLY A 178 8.82 9.26 -15.56
C GLY A 178 7.95 9.99 -14.53
N VAL A 179 7.00 9.29 -13.90
CA VAL A 179 6.15 9.85 -12.84
C VAL A 179 6.95 10.09 -11.57
N GLN A 180 7.77 9.12 -11.14
CA GLN A 180 8.60 9.22 -9.94
C GLN A 180 9.59 10.38 -10.06
N LYS A 181 10.25 10.56 -11.21
CA LYS A 181 11.14 11.71 -11.49
C LYS A 181 10.43 13.06 -11.44
N ARG A 182 9.12 13.12 -11.72
CA ARG A 182 8.32 14.35 -11.64
C ARG A 182 7.86 14.64 -10.21
N GLN A 183 7.58 13.61 -9.43
CA GLN A 183 7.06 13.74 -8.07
C GLN A 183 8.17 13.99 -7.02
N TRP A 184 9.31 13.31 -7.12
CA TRP A 184 10.32 13.26 -6.04
C TRP A 184 11.60 14.01 -6.37
N VAL A 185 12.16 14.70 -5.38
CA VAL A 185 13.44 15.42 -5.51
C VAL A 185 14.56 14.42 -5.80
N THR A 186 15.41 14.75 -6.78
CA THR A 186 16.61 13.98 -7.12
C THR A 186 17.85 14.81 -6.79
N ASP A 187 18.89 14.16 -6.29
CA ASP A 187 20.21 14.75 -6.09
C ASP A 187 20.95 14.94 -7.43
N GLU A 188 22.15 15.51 -7.38
CA GLU A 188 23.02 15.74 -8.55
C GLU A 188 23.46 14.45 -9.25
N ASN A 189 23.36 13.30 -8.57
CA ASN A 189 23.70 11.98 -9.09
C ASN A 189 22.47 11.24 -9.66
N GLY A 190 21.28 11.83 -9.57
CA GLY A 190 20.02 11.25 -10.02
C GLY A 190 19.37 10.29 -9.01
N ASN A 191 19.87 10.19 -7.78
CA ASN A 191 19.22 9.42 -6.72
C ASN A 191 18.12 10.24 -6.05
N TYR A 192 17.06 9.58 -5.60
CA TYR A 192 15.99 10.27 -4.90
C TYR A 192 16.42 10.69 -3.48
N VAL A 193 16.09 11.93 -3.11
CA VAL A 193 16.39 12.48 -1.79
C VAL A 193 15.36 11.96 -0.79
N LEU A 194 15.84 11.41 0.32
CA LEU A 194 15.04 10.90 1.43
C LEU A 194 15.04 11.88 2.61
N ASP A 195 13.94 11.91 3.37
CA ASP A 195 13.81 12.64 4.63
C ASP A 195 14.56 11.91 5.77
N ALA A 196 14.60 12.52 6.96
CA ALA A 196 15.22 11.92 8.15
C ALA A 196 14.57 10.59 8.59
N ASN A 197 13.38 10.25 8.07
CA ASN A 197 12.64 9.02 8.36
C ASN A 197 12.74 8.00 7.20
N GLY A 198 13.51 8.27 6.15
CA GLY A 198 13.68 7.40 4.98
C GLY A 198 12.55 7.46 3.95
N ASN A 199 11.67 8.48 4.00
CA ASN A 199 10.61 8.70 3.01
C ASN A 199 11.09 9.63 1.90
N TYR A 200 10.56 9.46 0.69
CA TYR A 200 10.88 10.34 -0.44
C TYR A 200 10.38 11.77 -0.20
N ILE A 201 11.20 12.77 -0.56
CA ILE A 201 10.84 14.18 -0.44
C ILE A 201 10.15 14.66 -1.72
N ASN A 202 8.90 15.13 -1.59
CA ASN A 202 8.13 15.63 -2.72
C ASN A 202 8.68 16.97 -3.23
N LYS A 203 8.84 17.11 -4.55
CA LYS A 203 9.37 18.34 -5.18
C LYS A 203 8.53 19.59 -4.88
N LEU A 204 7.23 19.45 -4.66
CA LEU A 204 6.32 20.57 -4.45
C LEU A 204 6.45 21.18 -3.05
N THR A 205 6.77 20.37 -2.04
CA THR A 205 6.85 20.80 -0.64
C THR A 205 8.29 20.95 -0.15
N TYR A 206 9.27 20.52 -0.96
CA TYR A 206 10.68 20.69 -0.64
C TYR A 206 11.08 22.17 -0.70
N ARG A 207 11.57 22.67 0.44
CA ARG A 207 12.33 23.92 0.50
C ARG A 207 13.79 23.58 0.22
N ARG A 208 14.31 24.10 -0.88
CA ARG A 208 15.71 23.94 -1.27
C ARG A 208 16.65 24.65 -0.28
N PRO A 209 17.95 24.34 -0.28
CA PRO A 209 18.93 24.99 0.60
C PRO A 209 19.05 26.51 0.42
N ASP A 210 18.61 27.03 -0.72
CA ASP A 210 18.50 28.46 -1.06
C ASP A 210 17.26 29.15 -0.43
N GLY A 211 16.40 28.38 0.24
CA GLY A 211 15.18 28.88 0.88
C GLY A 211 13.96 28.97 -0.03
N THR A 212 14.09 28.71 -1.33
CA THR A 212 12.96 28.76 -2.28
C THR A 212 12.30 27.40 -2.43
N THR A 213 11.01 27.43 -2.71
CA THR A 213 10.23 26.27 -3.14
C THR A 213 10.09 26.27 -4.65
N VAL A 214 9.84 25.10 -5.24
CA VAL A 214 9.52 24.99 -6.67
C VAL A 214 8.29 25.85 -7.03
N MET A 215 7.37 26.06 -6.08
CA MET A 215 6.20 26.92 -6.26
C MET A 215 6.58 28.41 -6.36
N GLU A 216 7.50 28.88 -5.53
CA GLU A 216 8.00 30.27 -5.56
C GLU A 216 8.80 30.55 -6.84
N ASP A 217 9.60 29.58 -7.32
CA ASP A 217 10.30 29.70 -8.61
C ASP A 217 9.32 29.79 -9.79
N LEU A 218 8.27 28.97 -9.79
CA LEU A 218 7.23 29.03 -10.82
C LEU A 218 6.45 30.34 -10.77
N LEU A 219 6.17 30.86 -9.57
CA LEU A 219 5.53 32.16 -9.38
C LEU A 219 6.41 33.29 -9.95
N ASN A 220 7.69 33.31 -9.58
CA ASN A 220 8.68 34.26 -10.10
C ASN A 220 8.83 34.16 -11.62
N GLY A 221 8.75 32.95 -12.18
CA GLY A 221 8.74 32.72 -13.63
C GLY A 221 7.54 33.37 -14.31
N ILE A 222 6.33 33.17 -13.77
CA ILE A 222 5.10 33.79 -14.30
C ILE A 222 5.19 35.32 -14.24
N ASP A 223 5.67 35.87 -13.14
CA ASP A 223 5.78 37.33 -12.98
C ASP A 223 6.80 37.93 -13.97
N LYS A 224 7.91 37.24 -14.22
CA LYS A 224 8.88 37.63 -15.25
C LYS A 224 8.30 37.56 -16.67
N PHE A 225 7.46 36.57 -16.98
CA PHE A 225 6.75 36.50 -18.26
C PHE A 225 5.70 37.61 -18.42
N LYS A 226 5.01 37.98 -17.33
CA LYS A 226 4.07 39.12 -17.35
C LYS A 226 4.77 40.46 -17.55
N GLU A 227 5.96 40.64 -16.98
CA GLU A 227 6.78 41.84 -17.21
C GLU A 227 7.26 41.96 -18.66
N LEU A 228 7.56 40.84 -19.32
CA LEU A 228 7.95 40.80 -20.74
C LEU A 228 6.77 40.97 -21.72
N GLN A 229 5.52 40.91 -21.24
CA GLN A 229 4.31 41.17 -22.04
C GLN A 229 3.85 42.64 -21.99
N LYS A 230 4.57 43.53 -21.29
CA LYS A 230 4.39 44.98 -21.33
C LYS A 230 5.36 45.62 -22.31
#